data_AF-A0AA42ZND5-F1
#
_entry.id   AF-A0AA42ZND5-F1
#
_cell.length_a   1.000
_cell.length_b   1.000
_cell.length_c   1.000
_cell.angle_alpha   90.00
_cell.angle_beta   90.00
_cell.angle_gamma   90.00
#
_symmetry.space_group_name_H-M   'P 1'
#
loop_
_entity.id
_entity.type
_entity.pdbx_description
1 polymer ?
#
loop_
_entity_poly.entity_id
_entity_poly.type
_entity_poly.pdbx_seq_one_letter_code
_entity_poly.pdbx_strand_id
1 'polypeptide(L)' 'MLVRHPNEPDWGTGQVQSVIGDRITVNFQHRGKVLINGARITLVILGDEGGGAKA' A
#
# COMPACT_ATOMS: atom_id res chain seq x y z
N MET A 1 4.86 -6.03 0.40
CA MET A 1 4.40 -4.92 1.27
C MET A 1 2.93 -4.64 1.00
N LEU A 2 2.08 -4.81 2.02
CA LEU A 2 0.66 -4.50 1.98
C LEU A 2 0.38 -3.10 2.54
N VAL A 3 -0.54 -2.38 1.90
CA VAL A 3 -0.86 -0.99 2.21
C VAL A 3 -2.37 -0.72 2.16
N ARG A 4 -2.80 0.38 2.78
CA ARG A 4 -4.13 0.98 2.56
C ARG A 4 -4.01 2.43 2.12
N HIS A 5 -4.98 2.86 1.31
CA HIS A 5 -5.15 4.26 0.95
C HIS A 5 -5.94 4.97 2.07
N PRO A 6 -5.40 6.03 2.69
CA PRO A 6 -6.04 6.66 3.86
C PRO A 6 -7.37 7.35 3.53
N ASN A 7 -7.52 7.85 2.30
CA ASN A 7 -8.74 8.56 1.88
C ASN A 7 -9.73 7.67 1.11
N GLU A 8 -9.37 6.43 0.81
CA GLU A 8 -10.18 5.53 -0.03
C GLU A 8 -10.31 4.15 0.63
N PRO A 9 -10.98 4.07 1.80
CA PRO A 9 -11.07 2.83 2.56
C PRO A 9 -11.77 1.70 1.78
N ASP A 10 -12.71 2.03 0.89
CA ASP A 10 -13.49 1.07 0.10
C ASP A 10 -12.67 0.36 -0.98
N TRP A 11 -11.47 0.85 -1.32
CA TRP A 11 -10.60 0.19 -2.30
C TRP A 11 -10.00 -1.11 -1.76
N GLY A 12 -10.05 -1.29 -0.43
CA GLY A 12 -9.54 -2.46 0.27
C GLY A 12 -8.02 -2.44 0.45
N THR A 13 -7.44 -3.60 0.74
CA THR A 13 -5.99 -3.72 0.88
C THR A 13 -5.32 -3.65 -0.50
N GLY A 14 -4.22 -2.92 -0.57
CA GLY A 14 -3.38 -2.76 -1.74
C GLY A 14 -2.04 -3.50 -1.61
N GLN A 15 -1.55 -4.03 -2.72
CA GLN A 15 -0.19 -4.53 -2.83
C GLN A 15 0.65 -3.58 -3.70
N VAL A 16 1.77 -3.10 -3.17
CA VAL A 16 2.72 -2.29 -3.94
C VAL A 16 3.39 -3.18 -4.99
N GLN A 17 3.32 -2.77 -6.26
CA GLN A 17 3.96 -3.46 -7.40
C GLN A 17 5.28 -2.81 -7.81
N SER A 18 5.36 -1.49 -7.78
CA SER A 18 6.57 -0.75 -8.14
C SER A 18 6.61 0.63 -7.49
N VAL A 19 7.81 1.17 -7.34
CA VAL A 19 8.07 2.53 -6.85
C VAL A 19 9.12 3.16 -7.75
N ILE A 20 8.81 4.32 -8.34
CA ILE A 20 9.72 5.08 -9.20
C ILE A 20 9.68 6.54 -8.74
N GLY A 21 10.69 6.96 -7.98
CA GLY A 21 10.64 8.22 -7.24
C GLY A 21 9.39 8.27 -6.36
N ASP A 22 8.62 9.35 -6.46
CA ASP A 22 7.38 9.52 -5.71
C ASP A 22 6.17 8.80 -6.33
N ARG A 23 6.33 8.07 -7.44
CA ARG A 23 5.22 7.38 -8.12
C ARG A 23 5.17 5.93 -7.66
N ILE A 24 4.11 5.56 -6.95
CA ILE A 24 3.91 4.23 -6.36
C ILE A 24 2.77 3.55 -7.09
N THR A 25 3.02 2.41 -7.75
CA THR A 25 1.96 1.61 -8.37
C THR A 25 1.46 0.59 -7.38
N VAL A 26 0.16 0.61 -7.08
CA VAL A 26 -0.50 -0.29 -6.13
C VAL A 26 -1.63 -1.02 -6.82
N ASN A 27 -1.78 -2.33 -6.60
CA ASN A 27 -2.99 -3.06 -6.97
C ASN A 27 -3.90 -3.22 -5.75
N PHE A 28 -5.05 -2.57 -5.77
CA PHE A 28 -6.06 -2.64 -4.71
C PHE A 28 -7.13 -3.69 -5.00
N GLN A 29 -7.59 -4.39 -3.97
CA GLN A 29 -8.55 -5.50 -4.09
C GLN A 29 -9.85 -5.12 -4.83
N HIS A 30 -10.42 -3.94 -4.56
CA HIS A 30 -11.73 -3.54 -5.11
C HIS A 30 -11.63 -2.47 -6.20
N ARG A 31 -10.48 -1.80 -6.32
CA ARG A 31 -10.25 -0.73 -7.30
C ARG A 31 -9.35 -1.15 -8.48
N GLY A 32 -8.57 -2.21 -8.31
CA GLY A 32 -7.55 -2.61 -9.27
C GLY A 32 -6.29 -1.74 -9.19
N LYS A 33 -5.57 -1.63 -10.31
CA LYS A 33 -4.27 -0.95 -10.37
C LYS A 33 -4.43 0.57 -10.36
N VAL A 34 -3.76 1.22 -9.40
CA VAL A 34 -3.76 2.68 -9.26
C VAL A 34 -2.34 3.18 -9.07
N LEU A 35 -2.04 4.32 -9.70
CA LEU A 35 -0.81 5.05 -9.48
C LEU A 35 -1.02 6.11 -8.40
N ILE A 36 -0.23 6.04 -7.32
CA ILE A 36 -0.27 6.95 -6.18
C ILE A 36 0.92 7.89 -6.24
N ASN A 37 0.70 9.17 -5.92
CA ASN A 37 1.76 10.14 -5.71
C ASN A 37 2.14 10.16 -4.22
N GLY A 38 3.25 9.52 -3.87
CA GLY A 38 3.80 9.40 -2.51
C GLY A 38 4.24 10.71 -1.89
N ALA A 39 4.51 11.76 -2.69
CA ALA A 39 4.78 13.10 -2.18
C ALA A 39 3.52 13.82 -1.66
N ARG A 40 2.32 13.32 -2.00
CA ARG A 40 1.04 13.89 -1.58
C ARG A 40 0.25 12.97 -0.67
N ILE A 41 0.35 11.66 -0.87
CA ILE A 41 -0.41 10.66 -0.13
C ILE A 41 0.56 9.68 0.53
N THR A 42 0.55 9.66 1.86
CA THR A 42 1.26 8.65 2.64
C THR A 42 0.36 7.42 2.82
N LEU A 43 0.73 6.31 2.19
CA LEU A 43 0.01 5.04 2.32
C LEU A 43 0.26 4.41 3.69
N VAL A 44 -0.77 3.79 4.28
CA VAL A 44 -0.65 3.11 5.58
C VAL A 44 -0.14 1.70 5.35
N ILE A 45 1.03 1.37 5.90
CA ILE A 45 1.61 0.02 5.83
C ILE A 45 0.89 -0.87 6.83
N LEU A 46 0.40 -2.03 6.39
CA LEU A 46 -0.37 -2.95 7.25
C LEU A 46 0.49 -3.92 8.08
N GLY A 47 1.81 -3.75 8.07
CA GLY A 47 2.76 -4.70 8.64
C GLY A 47 2.93 -5.96 7.80
N ASP A 48 4.02 -6.68 8.05
CA ASP A 48 4.21 -8.08 7.68
C ASP A 48 4.01 -8.88 8.97
N GLU A 49 3.02 -9.77 9.04
CA GLU A 49 2.89 -10.73 10.15
C GLU A 49 4.06 -11.73 10.05
N GLY A 50 5.26 -11.30 10.42
CA GLY A 50 6.49 -12.03 10.15
C GLY A 50 7.76 -11.44 10.78
N GLY A 51 7.83 -11.38 12.11
CA GLY A 51 9.15 -11.35 12.79
C GLY A 51 9.18 -10.72 14.18
N GLY A 52 8.86 -11.49 15.24
CA GLY A 52 9.05 -10.99 16.61
C GLY A 52 8.61 -11.88 17.78
N ALA A 53 8.83 -13.19 17.73
CA ALA A 53 9.02 -13.99 18.96
C ALA A 53 9.93 -15.19 18.67
N LYS A 54 11.25 -14.96 18.71
CA LYS A 54 12.18 -15.98 19.20
C LYS A 54 12.40 -15.69 20.69
N ALA A 55 11.85 -16.54 21.54
CA ALA A 55 12.31 -16.80 22.90
C ALA A 55 12.02 -18.27 23.19
#